data_AF-A0A6V8LN67-F1
#
_entry.id   AF-A0A6V8LN67-F1
#
_cell.length_a   1.000
_cell.length_b   1.000
_cell.length_c   1.000
_cell.angle_alpha   90.00
_cell.angle_beta   90.00
_cell.angle_gamma   90.00
#
_symmetry.space_group_name_H-M   'P 1'
#
loop_
_entity.id
_entity.type
_entity.pdbx_description
1 polymer ?
#
loop_
_entity_poly.entity_id
_entity_poly.type
_entity_poly.pdbx_seq_one_letter_code
_entity_poly.pdbx_strand_id
1 'polypeptide(L)'
;MLRTMTIVTPAAPTVASRRPHPFRWYGVALGERVSLVALADDGDPLRTGRDRLTELSEKWSPHGRRSEIARLNAYPGVMLPVCADTVRLATRLATSDVLVDARHSTVGRRGDRALDPGAAAQALAAELVLDDMLAAGARSATVTFGARRYSRRW
;
A
#
# COMPACT_ATOMS: atom_id res chain seq x y z
N MET A 1 -68.69 10.44 -6.24
CA MET A 1 -67.80 10.97 -5.17
C MET A 1 -66.52 10.14 -5.16
N LEU A 2 -65.44 10.66 -5.76
CA LEU A 2 -64.14 9.99 -5.84
C LEU A 2 -63.21 10.58 -4.76
N ARG A 3 -62.72 9.74 -3.86
CA ARG A 3 -61.74 10.13 -2.81
C ARG A 3 -60.34 10.07 -3.40
N THR A 4 -59.67 11.22 -3.47
CA THR A 4 -58.24 11.34 -3.77
C THR A 4 -57.44 10.71 -2.64
N MET A 5 -56.70 9.66 -2.95
CA MET A 5 -55.86 8.93 -2.00
C MET A 5 -54.43 9.49 -2.08
N THR A 6 -54.07 10.36 -1.12
CA THR A 6 -52.74 10.97 -1.03
C THR A 6 -51.76 9.96 -0.45
N ILE A 7 -50.80 9.50 -1.26
CA ILE A 7 -49.68 8.67 -0.81
C ILE A 7 -48.63 9.60 -0.23
N VAL A 8 -48.40 9.50 1.09
CA VAL A 8 -47.32 10.21 1.78
C VAL A 8 -46.04 9.38 1.65
N THR A 9 -45.09 9.84 0.85
CA THR A 9 -43.75 9.25 0.75
C THR A 9 -42.98 9.52 2.07
N PRO A 10 -42.52 8.49 2.80
CA PRO A 10 -41.70 8.71 3.99
C PRO A 10 -40.36 9.34 3.61
N ALA A 11 -39.96 10.37 4.34
CA ALA A 11 -38.64 10.99 4.19
C ALA A 11 -37.54 9.95 4.43
N ALA A 12 -36.58 9.86 3.51
CA ALA A 12 -35.41 8.99 3.67
C ALA A 12 -34.71 9.32 5.00
N PRO A 13 -34.23 8.32 5.76
CA PRO A 13 -33.52 8.58 6.99
C PRO A 13 -32.28 9.42 6.68
N THR A 14 -32.24 10.63 7.23
CA THR A 14 -31.06 11.49 7.23
C THR A 14 -29.94 10.72 7.94
N VAL A 15 -29.02 10.13 7.19
CA VAL A 15 -27.83 9.49 7.75
C VAL A 15 -27.07 10.59 8.48
N ALA A 16 -27.15 10.57 9.82
CA ALA A 16 -26.40 11.49 10.65
C ALA A 16 -24.92 11.33 10.29
N SER A 17 -24.32 12.38 9.74
CA SER A 17 -22.91 12.37 9.34
C SER A 17 -22.07 12.07 10.59
N ARG A 18 -21.48 10.87 10.65
CA ARG A 18 -20.50 10.54 11.68
C ARG A 18 -19.34 11.52 11.55
N ARG A 19 -18.88 12.07 12.68
CA ARG A 19 -17.67 12.88 12.66
C ARG A 19 -16.51 11.93 12.35
N PRO A 20 -15.57 12.32 11.48
CA PRO A 20 -14.40 11.47 11.24
C PRO A 20 -13.57 11.39 12.52
N HIS A 21 -13.08 10.18 12.82
CA HIS A 21 -12.28 9.89 14.00
C HIS A 21 -10.89 9.40 13.58
N PRO A 22 -9.84 9.70 14.37
CA PRO A 22 -8.51 9.18 14.10
C PRO A 22 -8.42 7.71 14.50
N PHE A 23 -8.06 6.86 13.55
CA PHE A 23 -7.70 5.46 13.76
C PHE A 23 -6.18 5.32 13.66
N ARG A 24 -5.59 4.48 14.52
CA ARG A 24 -4.14 4.33 14.59
C ARG A 24 -3.71 2.88 14.81
N TRP A 25 -2.63 2.50 14.15
CA TRP A 25 -1.98 1.20 14.31
C TRP A 25 -0.47 1.36 14.35
N TYR A 26 0.21 0.44 15.03
CA TYR A 26 1.67 0.35 15.12
C TYR A 26 2.12 -1.09 14.86
N GLY A 27 3.31 -1.25 14.27
CA GLY A 27 3.91 -2.56 14.06
C GLY A 27 5.33 -2.47 13.52
N VAL A 28 5.76 -3.54 12.86
CA VAL A 28 7.05 -3.62 12.17
C VAL A 28 6.78 -4.08 10.73
N ALA A 29 7.39 -3.40 9.77
CA ALA A 29 7.26 -3.69 8.35
C ALA A 29 8.54 -3.27 7.64
N LEU A 30 8.97 -4.04 6.63
CA LEU A 30 10.19 -3.74 5.87
C LEU A 30 11.42 -3.46 6.76
N GLY A 31 11.57 -4.26 7.83
CA GLY A 31 12.67 -4.17 8.79
C GLY A 31 12.63 -2.98 9.76
N GLU A 32 11.59 -2.16 9.74
CA GLU A 32 11.51 -0.92 10.52
C GLU A 32 10.20 -0.80 11.30
N ARG A 33 10.22 -0.07 12.42
CA ARG A 33 9.02 0.29 13.17
C ARG A 33 8.14 1.19 12.31
N VAL A 34 6.86 0.84 12.23
CA VAL A 34 5.88 1.55 11.42
C VAL A 34 4.68 1.99 12.26
N SER A 35 4.13 3.15 11.91
CA SER A 35 2.80 3.57 12.38
C SER A 35 1.93 4.01 11.22
N LEU A 36 0.65 3.66 11.29
CA LEU A 36 -0.39 4.06 10.37
C LEU A 36 -1.41 4.91 11.13
N VAL A 37 -1.83 6.03 10.55
CA VAL A 37 -2.90 6.88 11.07
C VAL A 37 -3.85 7.21 9.93
N ALA A 38 -5.15 7.02 10.13
CA ALA A 38 -6.22 7.43 9.22
C ALA A 38 -7.20 8.35 9.94
N LEU A 39 -7.67 9.40 9.28
CA LEU A 39 -8.87 10.11 9.68
C LEU A 39 -10.02 9.64 8.77
N ALA A 40 -10.98 8.90 9.33
CA ALA A 40 -12.04 8.26 8.56
C ALA A 40 -13.33 8.16 9.38
N ASP A 41 -14.44 7.80 8.72
CA ASP A 41 -15.73 7.63 9.39
C ASP A 41 -15.87 6.22 10.04
N ASP A 42 -15.01 5.27 9.64
CA ASP A 42 -14.83 3.94 10.21
C ASP A 42 -13.35 3.47 10.15
N GLY A 43 -13.08 2.25 10.64
CA GLY A 43 -11.73 1.69 10.72
C GLY A 43 -11.25 0.94 9.47
N ASP A 44 -12.06 0.83 8.42
CA ASP A 44 -11.74 0.02 7.24
C ASP A 44 -10.51 0.52 6.47
N PRO A 45 -10.24 1.84 6.35
CA PRO A 45 -9.00 2.32 5.77
C PRO A 45 -7.77 1.85 6.53
N LEU A 46 -7.81 1.82 7.86
CA LEU A 46 -6.66 1.39 8.66
C LEU A 46 -6.40 -0.11 8.49
N ARG A 47 -7.46 -0.93 8.41
CA ARG A 47 -7.34 -2.36 8.09
C ARG A 47 -6.72 -2.56 6.71
N THR A 48 -7.24 -1.85 5.70
CA THR A 48 -6.73 -1.87 4.32
C THR A 48 -5.23 -1.53 4.28
N GLY A 49 -4.82 -0.44 4.93
CA GLY A 49 -3.42 -0.03 4.96
C GLY A 49 -2.51 -1.04 5.67
N ARG A 50 -2.98 -1.65 6.76
CA ARG A 50 -2.23 -2.70 7.46
C ARG A 50 -2.04 -3.94 6.60
N ASP A 51 -3.13 -4.44 6.03
CA ASP A 51 -3.12 -5.68 5.25
C ASP A 51 -2.23 -5.50 4.00
N ARG A 52 -2.31 -4.32 3.35
CA ARG A 52 -1.42 -3.96 2.25
C ARG A 52 0.05 -3.91 2.66
N LEU A 53 0.34 -3.31 3.81
CA LEU A 53 1.71 -3.20 4.30
C LEU A 53 2.31 -4.58 4.64
N THR A 54 1.49 -5.49 5.18
CA THR A 54 1.87 -6.90 5.40
C THR A 54 2.22 -7.57 4.07
N GLU A 55 1.37 -7.44 3.06
CA GLU A 55 1.61 -8.00 1.73
C GLU A 55 2.94 -7.52 1.12
N LEU A 56 3.18 -6.20 1.13
CA LEU A 56 4.42 -5.62 0.62
C LEU A 56 5.65 -6.07 1.42
N SER A 57 5.52 -6.18 2.75
CA SER A 57 6.61 -6.66 3.60
C SER A 57 6.99 -8.11 3.31
N GLU A 58 6.02 -8.96 3.01
CA GLU A 58 6.28 -10.34 2.62
C GLU A 58 6.93 -10.43 1.23
N LYS A 59 6.39 -9.70 0.24
CA LYS A 59 6.91 -9.69 -1.12
C LYS A 59 8.32 -9.13 -1.21
N TRP A 60 8.65 -8.13 -0.40
CA TRP A 60 9.92 -7.41 -0.49
C TRP A 60 10.95 -7.81 0.58
N SER A 61 10.71 -8.90 1.31
CA SER A 61 11.65 -9.41 2.31
C SER A 61 12.90 -10.04 1.66
N PRO A 62 14.13 -9.74 2.11
CA PRO A 62 15.34 -10.34 1.55
C PRO A 62 15.45 -11.87 1.77
N HIS A 63 14.65 -12.45 2.68
CA HIS A 63 14.78 -13.84 3.10
C HIS A 63 13.46 -14.66 3.01
N GLY A 64 12.41 -14.10 2.42
CA GLY A 64 11.10 -14.77 2.33
C GLY A 64 11.02 -15.80 1.20
N ARG A 65 10.51 -17.01 1.46
CA ARG A 65 10.27 -18.03 0.42
C ARG A 65 9.32 -17.57 -0.69
N ARG A 66 8.37 -16.70 -0.35
CA ARG A 66 7.42 -16.08 -1.29
C ARG A 66 7.85 -14.68 -1.73
N SER A 67 9.01 -14.20 -1.27
CA SER A 67 9.48 -12.88 -1.64
C SER A 67 9.98 -12.87 -3.08
N GLU A 68 9.56 -11.85 -3.81
CA GLU A 68 10.08 -11.54 -5.14
C GLU A 68 11.52 -11.03 -5.07
N ILE A 69 11.87 -10.23 -4.05
CA ILE A 69 13.25 -9.77 -3.81
C ILE A 69 14.19 -10.94 -3.50
N ALA A 70 13.81 -11.85 -2.60
CA ALA A 70 14.62 -13.04 -2.32
C ALA A 70 14.81 -13.90 -3.58
N ARG A 71 13.75 -14.05 -4.39
CA ARG A 71 13.82 -14.80 -5.65
C ARG A 71 14.74 -14.11 -6.68
N LEU A 72 14.64 -12.80 -6.85
CA LEU A 72 15.55 -12.03 -7.71
C LEU A 72 17.02 -12.15 -7.25
N ASN A 73 17.25 -12.21 -5.94
CA ASN A 73 18.59 -12.41 -5.38
C ASN A 73 19.16 -13.80 -5.64
N ALA A 74 18.31 -14.83 -5.60
CA ALA A 74 18.71 -16.23 -5.83
C ALA A 74 19.04 -16.55 -7.29
N TYR A 75 18.53 -15.77 -8.26
CA TYR A 75 18.70 -16.02 -9.69
C TYR A 75 19.28 -14.80 -10.43
N PRO A 76 20.55 -14.40 -10.15
CA PRO A 76 21.20 -13.32 -10.89
C PRO A 76 21.24 -13.60 -12.40
N GLY A 77 21.09 -12.55 -13.21
CA GLY A 77 21.10 -12.63 -14.67
C GLY A 77 19.82 -13.18 -15.30
N VAL A 78 18.85 -13.64 -14.50
CA VAL A 78 17.57 -14.17 -14.99
C VAL A 78 16.48 -13.09 -14.87
N MET A 79 15.74 -12.86 -15.94
CA MET A 79 14.51 -12.05 -15.91
C MET A 79 13.38 -12.90 -15.33
N LEU A 80 12.81 -12.47 -14.21
CA LEU A 80 11.75 -13.20 -13.52
C LEU A 80 10.43 -12.42 -13.56
N PRO A 81 9.29 -13.09 -13.74
CA PRO A 81 7.99 -12.46 -13.59
C PRO A 81 7.81 -11.99 -12.14
N VAL A 82 7.28 -10.79 -11.97
CA VAL A 82 6.99 -10.17 -10.67
C VAL A 82 5.69 -9.40 -10.72
N CYS A 83 5.12 -9.07 -9.57
CA CYS A 83 3.93 -8.23 -9.50
C CYS A 83 4.23 -6.78 -9.89
N ALA A 84 3.17 -6.04 -10.25
CA ALA A 84 3.27 -4.65 -10.70
C ALA A 84 3.93 -3.71 -9.66
N ASP A 85 3.71 -3.95 -8.36
CA ASP A 85 4.35 -3.15 -7.30
C ASP A 85 5.87 -3.34 -7.29
N THR A 86 6.35 -4.56 -7.53
CA THR A 86 7.78 -4.86 -7.62
C THR A 86 8.40 -4.30 -8.90
N VAL A 87 7.64 -4.24 -10.01
CA VAL A 87 8.07 -3.49 -11.20
C VAL A 87 8.25 -2.01 -10.87
N ARG A 88 7.31 -1.39 -10.15
CA ARG A 88 7.42 0.01 -9.70
C ARG A 88 8.63 0.21 -8.78
N LEU A 89 8.86 -0.71 -7.85
CA LEU A 89 10.03 -0.67 -6.96
C LEU A 89 11.33 -0.75 -7.74
N ALA A 90 11.45 -1.72 -8.64
CA ALA A 90 12.62 -1.92 -9.48
C ALA A 90 12.89 -0.71 -10.37
N THR A 91 11.83 -0.13 -10.96
CA THR A 91 11.92 1.10 -11.76
C THR A 91 12.43 2.27 -10.91
N ARG A 92 11.98 2.39 -9.66
CA ARG A 92 12.41 3.47 -8.75
C ARG A 92 13.86 3.33 -8.30
N LEU A 93 14.36 2.11 -8.18
CA LEU A 93 15.75 1.86 -7.82
C LEU A 93 16.71 2.33 -8.92
N ALA A 94 16.31 2.21 -10.20
CA ALA A 94 17.00 2.75 -11.38
C ALA A 94 18.54 2.63 -11.37
N THR A 95 19.08 1.52 -10.85
CA THR A 95 20.53 1.27 -10.84
C THR A 95 20.94 0.47 -12.08
N SER A 96 22.22 0.49 -12.41
CA SER A 96 22.80 -0.36 -13.48
C SER A 96 22.60 -1.86 -13.26
N ASP A 97 22.33 -2.25 -12.01
CA ASP A 97 22.21 -3.63 -11.54
C ASP A 97 20.76 -4.14 -11.56
N VAL A 98 19.79 -3.33 -11.98
CA VAL A 98 18.39 -3.73 -12.07
C VAL A 98 17.91 -3.58 -13.51
N LEU A 99 17.45 -4.68 -14.08
CA LEU A 99 16.81 -4.73 -15.39
C LEU A 99 15.30 -4.76 -15.20
N VAL A 100 14.58 -3.89 -15.90
CA VAL A 100 13.12 -3.83 -15.84
C VAL A 100 12.56 -3.94 -17.24
N ASP A 101 11.71 -4.94 -17.44
CA ASP A 101 10.80 -5.00 -18.58
C ASP A 101 9.38 -4.82 -18.06
N ALA A 102 8.95 -3.56 -18.01
CA ALA A 102 7.63 -3.19 -17.51
C ALA A 102 6.50 -3.72 -18.39
N ARG A 103 6.74 -3.95 -19.69
CA ARG A 103 5.73 -4.44 -20.62
C ARG A 103 5.34 -5.88 -20.30
N HIS A 104 6.32 -6.71 -19.96
CA HIS A 104 6.09 -8.11 -19.60
C HIS A 104 6.04 -8.36 -18.08
N SER A 105 6.12 -7.30 -17.27
CA SER A 105 6.19 -7.39 -15.81
C SER A 105 7.30 -8.33 -15.32
N THR A 106 8.48 -8.21 -15.93
CA THR A 106 9.66 -8.97 -15.52
C THR A 106 10.75 -8.06 -15.01
N VAL A 107 11.45 -8.52 -13.97
CA VAL A 107 12.60 -7.83 -13.38
C VAL A 107 13.75 -8.82 -13.32
N GLY A 108 14.96 -8.34 -13.59
CA GLY A 108 16.20 -9.08 -13.42
C GLY A 108 17.19 -8.27 -12.62
N ARG A 109 18.14 -8.96 -12.00
CA ARG A 109 19.29 -8.32 -11.34
C ARG A 109 20.55 -8.64 -12.12
N ARG A 110 21.34 -7.61 -12.42
CA ARG A 110 22.71 -7.71 -12.93
C ARG A 110 23.69 -7.52 -11.77
N GLY A 111 24.84 -8.19 -11.83
CA GLY A 111 25.89 -8.10 -10.83
C GLY A 111 25.78 -9.10 -9.69
N ASP A 112 26.77 -9.09 -8.79
CA ASP A 112 26.92 -10.09 -7.72
C ASP A 112 26.30 -9.65 -6.39
N ARG A 113 26.06 -8.35 -6.23
CA ARG A 113 25.49 -7.78 -5.00
C ARG A 113 23.99 -7.98 -4.90
N ALA A 114 23.53 -8.67 -3.85
CA ALA A 114 22.12 -8.83 -3.56
C ALA A 114 21.37 -7.48 -3.58
N LEU A 115 20.22 -7.48 -4.22
CA LEU A 115 19.28 -6.38 -4.23
C LEU A 115 18.76 -6.15 -2.81
N ASP A 116 19.04 -4.97 -2.30
CA ASP A 116 18.47 -4.45 -1.06
C ASP A 116 17.70 -3.17 -1.37
N PRO A 117 16.36 -3.20 -1.37
CA PRO A 117 15.57 -2.03 -1.69
C PRO A 117 15.47 -1.03 -0.54
N GLY A 118 15.83 -1.42 0.69
CA GLY A 118 15.93 -0.56 1.89
C GLY A 118 14.94 0.60 1.96
N ALA A 119 15.47 1.82 2.02
CA ALA A 119 14.68 3.04 2.15
C ALA A 119 13.75 3.32 0.95
N ALA A 120 14.09 2.86 -0.25
CA ALA A 120 13.27 3.02 -1.44
C ALA A 120 12.00 2.16 -1.37
N ALA A 121 12.10 0.92 -0.87
CA ALA A 121 10.93 0.07 -0.59
C ALA A 121 10.00 0.74 0.43
N GLN A 122 10.54 1.31 1.50
CA GLN A 122 9.72 1.98 2.53
C GLN A 122 9.00 3.21 2.00
N ALA A 123 9.68 4.03 1.19
CA ALA A 123 9.06 5.20 0.55
C ALA A 123 7.93 4.79 -0.40
N LEU A 124 8.17 3.81 -1.27
CA LEU A 124 7.14 3.33 -2.19
C LEU A 124 6.00 2.62 -1.46
N ALA A 125 6.28 1.81 -0.44
CA ALA A 125 5.25 1.19 0.38
C ALA A 125 4.36 2.23 1.07
N ALA A 126 4.96 3.31 1.59
CA ALA A 126 4.20 4.41 2.16
C ALA A 126 3.27 5.04 1.13
N GLU A 127 3.74 5.31 -0.08
CA GLU A 127 2.93 5.88 -1.16
C GLU A 127 1.74 4.96 -1.53
N LEU A 128 1.99 3.67 -1.76
CA LEU A 128 0.96 2.69 -2.11
C LEU A 128 -0.07 2.51 -0.98
N VAL A 129 0.39 2.40 0.26
CA VAL A 129 -0.49 2.27 1.43
C VAL A 129 -1.35 3.51 1.62
N LEU A 130 -0.78 4.71 1.43
CA LEU A 130 -1.55 5.95 1.49
C LEU A 130 -2.64 5.97 0.42
N ASP A 131 -2.32 5.59 -0.81
CA ASP A 131 -3.30 5.54 -1.90
C ASP A 131 -4.43 4.55 -1.62
N ASP A 132 -4.11 3.36 -1.11
CA ASP A 132 -5.10 2.35 -0.78
C ASP A 132 -5.98 2.78 0.42
N MET A 133 -5.41 3.44 1.43
CA MET A 133 -6.18 3.99 2.56
C MET A 133 -7.12 5.11 2.12
N LEU A 134 -6.65 6.00 1.24
CA LEU A 134 -7.45 7.08 0.69
C LEU A 134 -8.57 6.54 -0.20
N ALA A 135 -8.29 5.52 -1.03
CA ALA A 135 -9.30 4.84 -1.85
C ALA A 135 -10.34 4.09 -1.00
N ALA A 136 -9.94 3.59 0.18
CA ALA A 136 -10.84 2.95 1.14
C ALA A 136 -11.70 3.93 1.96
N GLY A 137 -11.56 5.24 1.74
CA GLY A 137 -12.42 6.26 2.38
C GLY A 137 -11.76 7.04 3.53
N ALA A 138 -10.44 6.93 3.74
CA ALA A 138 -9.75 7.87 4.61
C ALA A 138 -9.80 9.28 4.02
N ARG A 139 -10.14 10.29 4.83
CA ARG A 139 -10.04 11.71 4.45
C ARG A 139 -8.60 12.19 4.46
N SER A 140 -7.81 11.65 5.38
CA SER A 140 -6.36 11.82 5.42
C SER A 140 -5.71 10.56 5.98
N ALA A 141 -4.47 10.31 5.55
CA ALA A 141 -3.69 9.18 6.02
C ALA A 141 -2.23 9.60 6.25
N THR A 142 -1.57 8.96 7.20
CA THR A 142 -0.15 9.13 7.50
C THR A 142 0.50 7.78 7.77
N VAL A 143 1.62 7.55 7.11
CA VAL A 143 2.50 6.39 7.32
C VAL A 143 3.83 6.91 7.85
N THR A 144 4.35 6.31 8.91
CA THR A 144 5.67 6.67 9.44
C THR A 144 6.54 5.42 9.55
N PHE A 145 7.73 5.42 8.96
CA PHE A 145 8.76 4.40 9.11
C PHE A 145 9.94 4.98 9.88
N GLY A 146 10.16 4.54 11.12
CA GLY A 146 11.17 5.13 12.01
C GLY A 146 10.96 6.65 12.14
N ALA A 147 11.96 7.43 11.71
CA ALA A 147 11.89 8.90 11.71
C ALA A 147 11.24 9.52 10.45
N ARG A 148 10.95 8.74 9.41
CA ARG A 148 10.41 9.24 8.12
C ARG A 148 8.90 9.21 8.13
N ARG A 149 8.26 10.32 7.81
CA ARG A 149 6.81 10.49 7.76
C ARG A 149 6.34 10.83 6.35
N TYR A 150 5.28 10.16 5.93
CA TYR A 150 4.58 10.35 4.67
C TYR A 150 3.11 10.60 4.98
N SER A 151 2.52 11.65 4.40
CA SER A 151 1.11 11.98 4.63
C SER A 151 0.44 12.44 3.35
N ARG A 152 -0.82 12.08 3.17
CA ARG A 152 -1.68 12.58 2.09
C ARG A 152 -3.08 12.90 2.62
N ARG A 153 -3.77 13.78 1.90
CA ARG A 153 -5.13 14.25 2.18
C ARG A 153 -5.88 14.36 0.85
N TRP A 154 -7.16 13.99 0.84
CA TRP A 154 -8.09 14.29 -0.26
C TRP A 154 -8.47 15.77 -0.29
#